data_AF-A0A962S660-F1
#
_entry.id   AF-A0A962S660-F1
#
_cell.length_a   1.000
_cell.length_b   1.000
_cell.length_c   1.000
_cell.angle_alpha   90.00
_cell.angle_beta   90.00
_cell.angle_gamma   90.00
#
_symmetry.space_group_name_H-M   'P 1'
#
loop_
_entity.id
_entity.type
_entity.pdbx_description
1 polymer ?
#
loop_
_entity_poly.entity_id
_entity_poly.type
_entity_poly.pdbx_seq_one_letter_code
_entity_poly.pdbx_strand_id
1 'polypeptide(L)'
;ENVSQIGQMLDLSVQLGADFVELATTQYYGWAFLNRDALMPSREQVLQAEADTNEFRETRMPDNMKVYYVIPDYFENRPKPCMNGWGSIFLVITPDGTALPCHAARQLPGIEFPNVRDYPVADIWNNSGAFNHFRGYEWMKEPCRSCAEKTKDFGGCRCQAYMLTGDMYAADPVCEKSPDHRKITEATALSSQSEHHESPLIFRNTRNSKAGLHKHS
;
A
#
# COMPACT_ATOMS: atom_id res chain seq x y z
N GLU A 1 14.96 -6.35 0.71
CA GLU A 1 15.86 -7.53 0.62
C GLU A 1 16.29 -7.88 -0.82
N ASN A 2 15.39 -8.00 -1.80
CA ASN A 2 15.72 -8.52 -3.15
C ASN A 2 15.68 -7.49 -4.29
N VAL A 3 15.60 -6.19 -3.97
CA VAL A 3 15.50 -5.10 -4.97
C VAL A 3 16.66 -5.09 -5.97
N SER A 4 17.86 -5.48 -5.54
CA SER A 4 19.04 -5.62 -6.41
C SER A 4 18.96 -6.77 -7.41
N GLN A 5 17.97 -7.65 -7.30
CA GLN A 5 17.78 -8.79 -8.20
C GLN A 5 16.79 -8.51 -9.34
N ILE A 6 16.30 -7.27 -9.48
CA ILE A 6 15.31 -6.90 -10.50
C ILE A 6 15.76 -7.29 -11.91
N GLY A 7 17.02 -7.06 -12.28
CA GLY A 7 17.53 -7.45 -13.60
C GLY A 7 17.38 -8.96 -13.86
N GLN A 8 17.72 -9.80 -12.87
CA GLN A 8 17.59 -11.26 -12.97
C GLN A 8 16.13 -11.70 -13.06
N MET A 9 15.23 -11.03 -12.33
CA MET A 9 13.79 -11.30 -12.39
C MET A 9 13.21 -10.95 -13.77
N LEU A 10 13.66 -9.86 -14.38
CA LEU A 10 13.26 -9.45 -15.72
C LEU A 10 13.78 -10.44 -16.77
N ASP A 11 15.04 -10.86 -16.68
CA ASP A 11 15.60 -11.89 -17.58
C ASP A 11 14.86 -13.23 -17.47
N LEU A 12 14.53 -13.65 -16.24
CA LEU A 12 13.70 -14.84 -16.02
C LEU A 12 12.33 -14.70 -16.66
N SER A 13 11.72 -13.51 -16.56
CA SER A 13 10.39 -13.26 -17.14
C SER A 13 10.38 -13.37 -18.66
N VAL A 14 11.46 -12.92 -19.33
CA VAL A 14 11.67 -13.13 -20.77
C VAL A 14 11.79 -14.61 -21.10
N GLN A 15 12.59 -15.36 -20.33
CA GLN A 15 12.77 -16.80 -20.55
C GLN A 15 11.47 -17.59 -20.39
N LEU A 16 10.61 -17.15 -19.47
CA LEU A 16 9.29 -17.74 -19.25
C LEU A 16 8.26 -17.32 -20.31
N GLY A 17 8.59 -16.39 -21.21
CA GLY A 17 7.68 -15.86 -22.22
C GLY A 17 6.53 -15.05 -21.61
N ALA A 18 6.79 -14.30 -20.53
CA ALA A 18 5.77 -13.53 -19.84
C ALA A 18 5.24 -12.37 -20.69
N ASP A 19 3.92 -12.23 -20.76
CA ASP A 19 3.28 -11.06 -21.39
C ASP A 19 3.38 -9.81 -20.50
N PHE A 20 3.36 -9.99 -19.18
CA PHE A 20 3.37 -8.91 -18.19
C PHE A 20 4.23 -9.26 -16.98
N VAL A 21 4.96 -8.26 -16.49
CA VAL A 21 5.68 -8.32 -15.21
C VAL A 21 5.35 -7.09 -14.39
N GLU A 22 4.94 -7.32 -13.14
CA GLU A 22 4.73 -6.27 -12.16
C GLU A 22 5.76 -6.40 -11.04
N LEU A 23 6.64 -5.41 -10.96
CA LEU A 23 7.63 -5.23 -9.92
C LEU A 23 7.07 -4.24 -8.90
N ALA A 24 6.30 -4.76 -7.94
CA ALA A 24 5.67 -3.96 -6.91
C ALA A 24 6.40 -4.07 -5.57
N THR A 25 6.67 -2.92 -4.93
CA THR A 25 7.22 -2.92 -3.57
C THR A 25 6.13 -3.32 -2.57
N THR A 26 6.51 -4.07 -1.54
CA THR A 26 5.64 -4.39 -0.41
C THR A 26 5.01 -3.13 0.17
N GLN A 27 3.68 -3.10 0.28
CA GLN A 27 3.01 -2.05 1.02
C GLN A 27 3.15 -2.32 2.52
N TYR A 28 3.60 -1.33 3.28
CA TYR A 28 3.95 -1.46 4.70
C TYR A 28 2.74 -1.34 5.63
N TYR A 29 1.68 -2.08 5.35
CA TYR A 29 0.54 -2.21 6.26
C TYR A 29 0.23 -3.67 6.62
N GLY A 30 -0.62 -3.86 7.63
CA GLY A 30 -0.86 -5.16 8.24
C GLY A 30 0.42 -5.78 8.81
N TRP A 31 0.70 -7.03 8.45
CA TRP A 31 1.85 -7.79 8.97
C TRP A 31 3.20 -7.24 8.49
N ALA A 32 3.26 -6.65 7.30
CA ALA A 32 4.48 -6.09 6.74
C ALA A 32 5.00 -4.92 7.56
N PHE A 33 4.11 -4.21 8.28
CA PHE A 33 4.50 -3.10 9.15
C PHE A 33 5.44 -3.53 10.28
N LEU A 34 5.25 -4.73 10.84
CA LEU A 34 6.13 -5.28 11.89
C LEU A 34 7.57 -5.49 11.41
N ASN A 35 7.75 -5.62 10.09
CA ASN A 35 9.03 -5.87 9.45
C ASN A 35 9.44 -4.69 8.55
N ARG A 36 8.77 -3.54 8.67
CA ARG A 36 8.91 -2.42 7.72
C ARG A 36 10.36 -2.04 7.52
N ASP A 37 11.12 -1.90 8.61
CA ASP A 37 12.48 -1.38 8.55
C ASP A 37 13.44 -2.36 7.83
N ALA A 38 13.17 -3.68 7.88
CA ALA A 38 13.91 -4.69 7.13
C ALA A 38 13.44 -4.82 5.67
N LEU A 39 12.15 -4.58 5.42
CA LEU A 39 11.55 -4.70 4.08
C LEU A 39 11.74 -3.44 3.22
N MET A 40 11.92 -2.27 3.83
CA MET A 40 12.03 -0.99 3.13
C MET A 40 13.37 -0.85 2.41
N PRO A 41 13.37 -0.66 1.07
CA PRO A 41 14.60 -0.40 0.33
C PRO A 41 15.14 0.99 0.65
N SER A 42 16.46 1.17 0.56
CA SER A 42 17.07 2.51 0.66
C SER A 42 16.72 3.35 -0.57
N ARG A 43 16.88 4.68 -0.47
CA ARG A 43 16.65 5.58 -1.62
C ARG A 43 17.55 5.23 -2.81
N GLU A 44 18.80 4.90 -2.55
CA GLU A 44 19.76 4.48 -3.58
C GLU A 44 19.30 3.19 -4.28
N GLN A 45 18.82 2.22 -3.52
CA GLN A 45 18.28 0.98 -4.09
C GLN A 45 17.06 1.23 -4.99
N VAL A 46 16.16 2.14 -4.59
CA VAL A 46 15.00 2.51 -5.40
C VAL A 46 15.43 3.15 -6.72
N LEU A 47 16.39 4.08 -6.68
CA LEU A 47 16.93 4.75 -7.87
C LEU A 47 17.65 3.76 -8.79
N GLN A 48 18.46 2.86 -8.24
CA GLN A 48 19.15 1.83 -9.02
C GLN A 48 18.15 0.88 -9.69
N ALA A 49 17.14 0.41 -8.95
CA ALA A 49 16.09 -0.45 -9.49
C ALA A 49 15.28 0.22 -10.61
N GLU A 50 15.01 1.53 -10.50
CA GLU A 50 14.38 2.30 -11.56
C GLU A 50 15.27 2.37 -12.80
N ALA A 51 16.56 2.65 -12.63
CA ALA A 51 17.54 2.68 -13.71
C ALA A 51 17.65 1.32 -14.41
N ASP A 52 17.80 0.22 -13.66
CA ASP A 52 17.90 -1.15 -14.19
C ASP A 52 16.63 -1.53 -14.98
N THR A 53 15.46 -1.13 -14.48
CA THR A 53 14.18 -1.37 -15.17
C THR A 53 14.09 -0.61 -16.47
N ASN A 54 14.51 0.67 -16.49
CA ASN A 54 14.48 1.49 -17.70
C ASN A 54 15.49 1.01 -18.74
N GLU A 55 16.70 0.63 -18.33
CA GLU A 55 17.68 0.01 -19.21
C GLU A 55 17.12 -1.27 -19.83
N PHE A 56 16.48 -2.15 -19.06
CA PHE A 56 15.85 -3.35 -19.59
C PHE A 56 14.77 -3.03 -20.63
N ARG A 57 13.91 -2.04 -20.36
CA ARG A 57 12.86 -1.58 -21.30
C ARG A 57 13.43 -1.12 -22.63
N GLU A 58 14.59 -0.46 -22.61
CA GLU A 58 15.24 0.09 -23.80
C GLU A 58 16.05 -0.95 -24.59
N THR A 59 16.64 -1.94 -23.91
CA THR A 59 17.67 -2.80 -24.50
C THR A 59 17.27 -4.25 -24.72
N ARG A 60 16.37 -4.79 -23.90
CA ARG A 60 16.12 -6.24 -23.79
C ARG A 60 14.65 -6.64 -23.81
N MET A 61 13.73 -5.70 -23.58
CA MET A 61 12.31 -6.01 -23.47
C MET A 61 11.72 -6.45 -24.82
N PRO A 62 11.12 -7.65 -24.91
CA PRO A 62 10.39 -8.06 -26.10
C PRO A 62 9.18 -7.17 -26.38
N ASP A 63 8.83 -6.97 -27.65
CA ASP A 63 7.70 -6.11 -28.07
C ASP A 63 6.35 -6.52 -27.48
N ASN A 64 6.14 -7.80 -27.20
CA ASN A 64 4.91 -8.34 -26.65
C ASN A 64 4.85 -8.32 -25.12
N MET A 65 5.91 -7.89 -24.45
CA MET A 65 6.01 -7.88 -22.99
C MET A 65 5.80 -6.47 -22.43
N LYS A 66 5.16 -6.36 -21.27
CA LYS A 66 5.04 -5.10 -20.53
C LYS A 66 5.59 -5.21 -19.12
N VAL A 67 6.33 -4.19 -18.70
CA VAL A 67 6.91 -4.10 -17.36
C VAL A 67 6.32 -2.92 -16.60
N TYR A 68 5.66 -3.19 -15.48
CA TYR A 68 5.21 -2.20 -14.51
C TYR A 68 6.16 -2.21 -13.32
N TYR A 69 6.77 -1.06 -13.02
CA TYR A 69 7.58 -0.89 -11.81
C TYR A 69 6.88 0.10 -10.90
N VAL A 70 6.50 -0.36 -9.71
CA VAL A 70 5.73 0.42 -8.74
C VAL A 70 6.66 0.84 -7.60
N ILE A 71 7.11 2.08 -7.70
CA ILE A 71 7.94 2.75 -6.69
C ILE A 71 7.19 2.80 -5.35
N PRO A 72 7.88 2.55 -4.22
CA PRO A 72 7.27 2.63 -2.89
C PRO A 72 6.81 4.06 -2.57
N ASP A 73 5.57 4.21 -2.11
CA ASP A 73 4.95 5.52 -1.88
C ASP A 73 5.70 6.39 -0.85
N TYR A 74 6.54 5.80 0.01
CA TYR A 74 7.32 6.51 1.02
C TYR A 74 8.39 7.44 0.42
N PHE A 75 8.77 7.24 -0.84
CA PHE A 75 9.72 8.08 -1.57
C PHE A 75 9.05 9.13 -2.46
N GLU A 76 7.71 9.24 -2.40
CA GLU A 76 6.90 10.20 -3.13
C GLU A 76 6.46 11.37 -2.22
N ASN A 77 6.21 12.54 -2.82
CA ASN A 77 5.71 13.72 -2.07
C ASN A 77 4.18 13.82 -2.04
N ARG A 78 3.49 13.01 -2.85
CA ARG A 78 2.03 12.94 -2.96
C ARG A 78 1.59 11.48 -2.94
N PRO A 79 0.54 11.13 -2.21
CA PRO A 79 0.02 9.78 -2.21
C PRO A 79 -0.63 9.47 -3.56
N LYS A 80 -0.46 8.23 -4.03
CA LYS A 80 -1.26 7.71 -5.14
C LYS A 80 -2.71 7.50 -4.69
N PRO A 81 -3.70 7.60 -5.60
CA PRO A 81 -5.08 7.31 -5.26
C PRO A 81 -5.24 5.82 -4.93
N CYS A 82 -5.27 5.49 -3.63
CA CYS A 82 -5.36 4.12 -3.14
C CYS A 82 -6.63 3.45 -3.68
N MET A 83 -6.46 2.41 -4.51
CA MET A 83 -7.54 1.73 -5.25
C MET A 83 -8.47 2.70 -6.00
N ASN A 84 -7.93 3.80 -6.52
CA ASN A 84 -8.67 4.88 -7.17
C ASN A 84 -9.80 5.49 -6.31
N GLY A 85 -9.61 5.48 -4.99
CA GLY A 85 -10.58 5.96 -4.00
C GLY A 85 -11.32 4.84 -3.28
N TRP A 86 -11.65 5.09 -2.01
CA TRP A 86 -12.34 4.10 -1.16
C TRP A 86 -13.70 3.70 -1.74
N GLY A 87 -13.88 2.39 -1.95
CA GLY A 87 -15.12 1.86 -2.52
C GLY A 87 -15.45 2.45 -3.89
N SER A 88 -14.44 2.81 -4.69
CA SER A 88 -14.63 3.44 -6.01
C SER A 88 -14.66 2.41 -7.14
N ILE A 89 -13.72 1.46 -7.13
CA ILE A 89 -13.60 0.42 -8.17
C ILE A 89 -13.43 -1.01 -7.63
N PHE A 90 -13.14 -1.19 -6.34
CA PHE A 90 -12.68 -2.47 -5.81
C PHE A 90 -13.56 -3.00 -4.68
N LEU A 91 -13.88 -4.30 -4.74
CA LEU A 91 -14.58 -5.04 -3.70
C LEU A 91 -13.86 -6.37 -3.48
N VAL A 92 -13.54 -6.66 -2.22
CA VAL A 92 -12.91 -7.93 -1.80
C VAL A 92 -13.93 -8.74 -1.03
N ILE A 93 -14.07 -10.03 -1.33
CA ILE A 93 -14.82 -10.98 -0.50
C ILE A 93 -13.81 -11.89 0.19
N THR A 94 -13.74 -11.82 1.52
CA THR A 94 -12.88 -12.72 2.30
C THR A 94 -13.47 -14.13 2.35
N PRO A 95 -12.69 -15.18 2.72
CA PRO A 95 -13.19 -16.55 2.76
C PRO A 95 -14.40 -16.78 3.68
N ASP A 96 -14.55 -15.95 4.72
CA ASP A 96 -15.71 -15.96 5.61
C ASP A 96 -16.94 -15.21 5.03
N GLY A 97 -16.86 -14.69 3.80
CA GLY A 97 -17.92 -13.96 3.10
C GLY A 97 -17.98 -12.46 3.38
N THR A 98 -17.09 -11.91 4.22
CA THR A 98 -17.08 -10.48 4.53
C THR A 98 -16.63 -9.67 3.31
N ALA A 99 -17.40 -8.64 2.96
CA ALA A 99 -17.08 -7.74 1.86
C ALA A 99 -16.32 -6.49 2.35
N LEU A 100 -15.20 -6.19 1.72
CA LEU A 100 -14.30 -5.08 2.09
C LEU A 100 -14.03 -4.15 0.89
N PRO A 101 -13.96 -2.83 1.08
CA PRO A 101 -13.65 -1.86 0.03
C PRO A 101 -12.15 -1.85 -0.36
N CYS A 102 -11.29 -2.45 0.46
CA CYS A 102 -9.91 -2.78 0.12
C CYS A 102 -9.41 -3.95 0.99
N HIS A 103 -8.31 -4.61 0.61
CA HIS A 103 -7.79 -5.77 1.34
C HIS A 103 -7.48 -5.49 2.82
N ALA A 104 -7.06 -4.27 3.15
CA ALA A 104 -6.63 -3.89 4.49
C ALA A 104 -7.74 -3.23 5.33
N ALA A 105 -8.93 -2.99 4.78
CA ALA A 105 -9.99 -2.23 5.44
C ALA A 105 -10.42 -2.81 6.80
N ARG A 106 -10.33 -4.13 6.97
CA ARG A 106 -10.72 -4.84 8.21
C ARG A 106 -9.91 -4.43 9.44
N GLN A 107 -8.76 -3.78 9.27
CA GLN A 107 -7.98 -3.26 10.40
C GLN A 107 -8.49 -1.93 10.95
N LEU A 108 -9.39 -1.25 10.23
CA LEU A 108 -9.93 0.04 10.67
C LEU A 108 -10.99 -0.19 11.76
N PRO A 109 -10.87 0.46 12.92
CA PRO A 109 -11.81 0.28 14.02
C PRO A 109 -13.15 0.95 13.73
N GLY A 110 -14.22 0.42 14.31
CA GLY A 110 -15.54 1.06 14.28
C GLY A 110 -16.26 1.03 12.92
N ILE A 111 -15.79 0.24 11.95
CA ILE A 111 -16.49 0.00 10.69
C ILE A 111 -17.02 -1.44 10.67
N GLU A 112 -18.33 -1.59 10.57
CA GLU A 112 -18.98 -2.89 10.41
C GLU A 112 -19.05 -3.27 8.93
N PHE A 113 -18.40 -4.37 8.57
CA PHE A 113 -18.35 -4.85 7.19
C PHE A 113 -19.45 -5.89 6.91
N PRO A 114 -20.23 -5.73 5.83
CA PRO A 114 -21.33 -6.64 5.53
C PRO A 114 -20.84 -7.98 4.98
N ASN A 115 -21.67 -9.03 5.09
CA ASN A 115 -21.38 -10.35 4.56
C ASN A 115 -22.27 -10.66 3.34
N VAL A 116 -21.70 -11.29 2.32
CA VAL A 116 -22.42 -11.68 1.09
C VAL A 116 -23.44 -12.81 1.31
N ARG A 117 -23.41 -13.48 2.46
CA ARG A 117 -24.45 -14.44 2.87
C ARG A 117 -25.73 -13.75 3.33
N ASP A 118 -25.63 -12.51 3.78
CA ASP A 118 -26.74 -11.75 4.37
C ASP A 118 -27.29 -10.69 3.40
N TYR A 119 -26.42 -10.13 2.53
CA TYR A 119 -26.78 -9.05 1.62
C TYR A 119 -26.31 -9.31 0.18
N PRO A 120 -27.09 -8.95 -0.85
CA PRO A 120 -26.64 -8.95 -2.24
C PRO A 120 -25.42 -8.03 -2.43
N VAL A 121 -24.48 -8.44 -3.30
CA VAL A 121 -23.26 -7.66 -3.59
C VAL A 121 -23.59 -6.25 -4.09
N ALA A 122 -24.66 -6.09 -4.87
CA ALA A 122 -25.11 -4.78 -5.34
C ALA A 122 -25.54 -3.85 -4.18
N ASP A 123 -26.22 -4.39 -3.17
CA ASP A 123 -26.64 -3.61 -2.00
C ASP A 123 -25.44 -3.27 -1.12
N ILE A 124 -24.51 -4.22 -0.94
CA ILE A 124 -23.25 -3.98 -0.25
C ILE A 124 -22.50 -2.82 -0.90
N TRP A 125 -22.34 -2.84 -2.22
CA TRP A 125 -21.57 -1.83 -2.95
C TRP A 125 -22.18 -0.43 -2.88
N ASN A 126 -23.50 -0.33 -3.08
CA ASN A 126 -24.18 0.96 -3.21
C ASN A 126 -24.61 1.54 -1.86
N ASN A 127 -25.09 0.69 -0.94
CA ASN A 127 -25.86 1.13 0.22
C ASN A 127 -25.17 0.86 1.57
N SER A 128 -24.15 0.02 1.63
CA SER A 128 -23.52 -0.28 2.93
C SER A 128 -22.77 0.92 3.50
N GLY A 129 -22.81 1.08 4.83
CA GLY A 129 -22.03 2.07 5.55
C GLY A 129 -20.53 1.89 5.29
N ALA A 130 -20.03 0.65 5.29
CA ALA A 130 -18.61 0.35 5.07
C ALA A 130 -18.07 0.89 3.72
N PHE A 131 -18.79 0.68 2.61
CA PHE A 131 -18.34 1.14 1.29
C PHE A 131 -18.51 2.64 1.10
N ASN A 132 -19.48 3.25 1.79
CA ASN A 132 -19.72 4.69 1.73
C ASN A 132 -18.92 5.50 2.76
N HIS A 133 -18.29 4.86 3.76
CA HIS A 133 -17.65 5.52 4.91
C HIS A 133 -16.63 6.60 4.53
N PHE A 134 -15.79 6.31 3.55
CA PHE A 134 -14.80 7.25 3.00
C PHE A 134 -15.02 7.53 1.51
N ARG A 135 -16.24 7.28 1.00
CA ARG A 135 -16.58 7.62 -0.38
C ARG A 135 -16.88 9.11 -0.49
N GLY A 136 -16.45 9.75 -1.57
CA GLY A 136 -16.56 11.21 -1.73
C GLY A 136 -15.58 11.98 -0.84
N TYR A 137 -15.93 13.21 -0.49
CA TYR A 137 -14.99 14.18 0.11
C TYR A 137 -15.43 14.74 1.47
N GLU A 138 -16.68 14.53 1.89
CA GLU A 138 -17.26 15.17 3.08
C GLU A 138 -16.59 14.73 4.40
N TRP A 139 -16.07 13.50 4.43
CA TRP A 139 -15.35 12.94 5.57
C TRP A 139 -13.96 13.57 5.80
N MET A 140 -13.40 14.24 4.79
CA MET A 140 -12.02 14.71 4.82
C MET A 140 -11.81 15.77 5.90
N LYS A 141 -10.72 15.66 6.66
CA LYS A 141 -10.22 16.71 7.55
C LYS A 141 -9.25 17.63 6.81
N GLU A 142 -8.88 18.75 7.42
CA GLU A 142 -7.75 19.54 6.92
C GLU A 142 -6.44 18.73 7.03
N PRO A 143 -5.49 18.90 6.09
CA PRO A 143 -5.51 19.82 4.95
C PRO A 143 -6.34 19.35 3.74
N CYS A 144 -6.78 18.08 3.71
CA CYS A 144 -7.42 17.48 2.53
C CYS A 144 -8.74 18.15 2.15
N ARG A 145 -9.53 18.58 3.14
CA ARG A 145 -10.85 19.20 2.96
C ARG A 145 -10.80 20.42 2.03
N SER A 146 -9.81 21.31 2.23
CA SER A 146 -9.61 22.51 1.43
C SER A 146 -8.59 22.33 0.28
N CYS A 147 -7.95 21.17 0.16
CA CYS A 147 -6.91 20.93 -0.84
C CYS A 147 -7.48 20.82 -2.27
N ALA A 148 -6.82 21.48 -3.23
CA ALA A 148 -7.15 21.38 -4.65
C ALA A 148 -6.87 20.00 -5.27
N GLU A 149 -6.08 19.15 -4.60
CA GLU A 149 -5.69 17.81 -5.08
C GLU A 149 -6.63 16.71 -4.59
N LYS A 150 -7.62 17.01 -3.73
CA LYS A 150 -8.47 16.00 -3.08
C LYS A 150 -9.27 15.11 -4.03
N THR A 151 -9.54 15.58 -5.25
CA THR A 151 -10.23 14.82 -6.30
C THR A 151 -9.29 13.95 -7.13
N LYS A 152 -7.98 14.11 -6.96
CA LYS A 152 -6.93 13.35 -7.65
C LYS A 152 -6.44 12.16 -6.82
N ASP A 153 -6.20 12.39 -5.54
CA ASP A 153 -5.60 11.40 -4.62
C ASP A 153 -6.59 10.82 -3.60
N PHE A 154 -7.78 11.43 -3.47
CA PHE A 154 -8.81 11.06 -2.51
C PHE A 154 -8.31 11.07 -1.05
N GLY A 155 -7.32 11.93 -0.76
CA GLY A 155 -6.65 12.03 0.53
C GLY A 155 -5.59 10.96 0.79
N GLY A 156 -5.37 10.02 -0.13
CA GLY A 156 -4.46 8.88 0.01
C GLY A 156 -5.06 7.68 0.75
N CYS A 157 -4.23 6.77 1.24
CA CYS A 157 -4.64 5.50 1.82
C CYS A 157 -5.13 5.62 3.28
N ARG A 158 -6.42 5.31 3.53
CA ARG A 158 -7.02 5.34 4.89
C ARG A 158 -6.36 4.36 5.86
N CYS A 159 -6.00 3.19 5.34
CA CYS A 159 -5.34 2.12 6.06
C CYS A 159 -3.94 2.51 6.55
N GLN A 160 -3.18 3.20 5.70
CA GLN A 160 -1.86 3.72 6.03
C GLN A 160 -1.95 4.92 6.98
N ALA A 161 -2.88 5.85 6.74
CA ALA A 161 -3.13 6.96 7.65
C ALA A 161 -3.39 6.45 9.07
N TYR A 162 -4.35 5.54 9.24
CA TYR A 162 -4.64 4.95 10.55
C TYR A 162 -3.43 4.25 11.17
N MET A 163 -2.69 3.46 10.41
CA MET A 163 -1.54 2.72 10.95
C MET A 163 -0.41 3.63 11.44
N LEU A 164 -0.17 4.75 10.74
CA LEU A 164 0.92 5.67 11.07
C LEU A 164 0.51 6.73 12.10
N THR A 165 -0.77 7.10 12.17
CA THR A 165 -1.24 8.22 13.00
C THR A 165 -2.15 7.80 14.13
N GLY A 166 -2.77 6.62 14.04
CA GLY A 166 -3.89 6.21 14.90
C GLY A 166 -5.23 6.85 14.51
N ASP A 167 -5.27 7.72 13.50
CA ASP A 167 -6.50 8.39 13.02
C ASP A 167 -6.72 8.09 11.52
N MET A 168 -7.76 7.30 11.22
CA MET A 168 -8.16 6.98 9.84
C MET A 168 -8.66 8.19 9.04
N TYR A 169 -9.01 9.29 9.71
CA TYR A 169 -9.42 10.55 9.08
C TYR A 169 -8.24 11.51 8.83
N ALA A 170 -7.03 11.18 9.29
CA ALA A 170 -5.85 11.99 9.03
C ALA A 170 -5.50 12.01 7.53
N ALA A 171 -4.84 13.08 7.08
CA ALA A 171 -4.20 13.07 5.77
C ALA A 171 -3.13 11.97 5.72
N ASP A 172 -3.02 11.28 4.58
CA ASP A 172 -1.98 10.26 4.42
C ASP A 172 -0.59 10.87 4.66
N PRO A 173 0.21 10.34 5.62
CA PRO A 173 1.53 10.87 5.94
C PRO A 173 2.51 10.91 4.75
N VAL A 174 2.28 10.16 3.67
CA VAL A 174 3.08 10.31 2.43
C VAL A 174 2.96 11.72 1.84
N CYS A 175 1.80 12.38 1.99
CA CYS A 175 1.63 13.74 1.52
C CYS A 175 2.49 14.72 2.33
N GLU A 176 3.31 15.54 1.65
CA GLU A 176 4.14 16.56 2.32
C GLU A 176 3.31 17.60 3.12
N LYS A 177 2.02 17.76 2.78
CA LYS A 177 1.10 18.65 3.47
C LYS A 177 0.56 18.05 4.77
N SER A 178 0.75 16.75 5.00
CA SER A 178 0.28 16.09 6.22
C SER A 178 1.09 16.58 7.43
N PRO A 179 0.44 16.92 8.55
CA PRO A 179 1.15 17.22 9.81
C PRO A 179 2.05 16.08 10.28
N ASP A 180 1.73 14.85 9.89
CA ASP A 180 2.46 13.64 10.24
C ASP A 180 3.54 13.23 9.22
N HIS A 181 3.82 14.07 8.20
CA HIS A 181 4.77 13.72 7.13
C HIS A 181 6.17 13.37 7.64
N ARG A 182 6.58 13.95 8.77
CA ARG A 182 7.84 13.62 9.46
C ARG A 182 8.00 12.12 9.74
N LYS A 183 6.91 11.37 9.98
CA LYS A 183 6.97 9.92 10.22
C LYS A 183 7.46 9.15 8.99
N ILE A 184 7.19 9.64 7.78
CA ILE A 184 7.66 9.05 6.53
C ILE A 184 9.13 9.41 6.32
N THR A 185 9.49 10.67 6.46
CA THR A 185 10.88 11.13 6.24
C THR A 185 11.86 10.51 7.25
N GLU A 186 11.44 10.30 8.50
CA GLU A 186 12.23 9.57 9.49
C GLU A 186 12.41 8.10 9.12
N ALA A 187 11.34 7.43 8.67
CA ALA A 187 11.43 6.03 8.25
C ALA A 187 12.36 5.84 7.04
N THR A 188 12.30 6.72 6.04
CA THR A 188 13.16 6.64 4.85
C THR A 188 14.61 7.04 5.15
N ALA A 189 14.83 7.99 6.06
CA ALA A 189 16.16 8.33 6.54
C ALA A 189 16.83 7.16 7.27
N LEU A 190 16.09 6.47 8.16
CA LEU A 190 16.57 5.28 8.87
C LEU A 190 16.92 4.14 7.90
N SER A 191 16.06 3.87 6.92
CA SER A 191 16.30 2.85 5.88
C SER A 191 17.57 3.14 5.05
N SER A 192 17.93 4.42 4.89
CA SER A 192 19.15 4.82 4.18
C SER A 192 20.43 4.71 5.02
N GLN A 193 20.30 4.67 6.36
CA GLN A 193 21.43 4.56 7.30
C GLN A 193 21.67 3.12 7.77
N SER A 194 20.66 2.26 7.69
CA SER A 194 20.80 0.85 7.99
C SER A 194 21.62 0.16 6.90
N GLU A 195 22.95 0.14 7.05
CA GLU A 195 23.80 -0.83 6.38
C GLU A 195 23.31 -2.23 6.78
N HIS A 196 22.52 -2.87 5.91
CA HIS A 196 22.17 -4.29 5.91
C HIS A 196 22.02 -4.96 7.29
N HIS A 197 21.30 -4.31 8.22
CA HIS A 197 20.92 -5.02 9.45
C HIS A 197 19.75 -5.93 9.10
N GLU A 198 20.06 -7.18 8.73
CA GLU A 198 19.10 -8.28 8.65
C GLU A 198 18.53 -8.52 10.06
N SER A 199 17.60 -7.66 10.45
CA SER A 199 16.81 -7.87 11.64
C SER A 199 15.93 -9.09 11.37
N PRO A 200 15.91 -10.09 12.26
CA PRO A 200 15.18 -11.33 12.01
C PRO A 200 13.71 -11.03 11.76
N LEU A 201 13.22 -11.41 10.56
CA LEU A 201 11.84 -11.17 10.17
C LEU A 201 10.87 -11.90 11.10
N ILE A 202 9.84 -11.18 11.54
CA ILE A 202 8.70 -11.75 12.24
C ILE A 202 7.78 -12.37 11.21
N PHE A 203 7.92 -13.68 11.00
CA PHE A 203 7.06 -14.44 10.10
C PHE A 203 5.63 -14.58 10.62
N ARG A 204 4.66 -14.57 9.70
CA ARG A 204 3.26 -14.84 10.02
C ARG A 204 3.06 -16.33 10.23
N ASN A 205 2.85 -16.73 11.48
CA ASN A 205 2.51 -18.10 11.87
C ASN A 205 1.47 -18.07 13.00
N THR A 206 0.87 -19.23 13.30
CA THR A 206 -0.21 -19.34 14.31
C THR A 206 0.18 -18.78 15.68
N ARG A 207 1.44 -18.97 16.10
CA ARG A 207 1.94 -18.46 17.39
C ARG A 207 2.01 -16.93 17.38
N ASN A 208 2.65 -16.35 16.37
CA ASN A 208 2.83 -14.91 16.27
C ASN A 208 1.49 -14.20 16.05
N SER A 209 0.56 -14.79 15.27
CA SER A 209 -0.76 -14.17 15.03
C SER A 209 -1.59 -14.08 16.31
N LYS A 210 -1.52 -15.07 17.21
CA LYS A 210 -2.18 -15.00 18.52
C LYS A 210 -1.53 -13.96 19.44
N ALA A 211 -0.21 -13.78 19.35
CA ALA A 211 0.53 -12.83 20.19
C ALA A 211 0.42 -11.37 19.69
N GLY A 212 0.30 -11.16 18.37
CA GLY A 212 0.38 -9.85 17.72
C GLY A 212 -0.94 -9.08 17.59
N LEU A 213 -2.09 -9.73 17.78
CA LEU A 213 -3.40 -9.07 17.66
C LEU A 213 -3.76 -8.15 18.85
N HIS A 214 -2.99 -8.16 19.94
CA HIS A 214 -3.36 -7.49 21.20
C HIS A 214 -2.57 -6.21 21.54
N LYS A 215 -1.64 -5.73 20.70
CA LYS A 215 -0.74 -4.63 21.09
C LYS A 215 -1.02 -3.26 20.45
N HIS A 216 -2.03 -3.14 19.59
CA HIS A 216 -2.35 -1.87 18.91
C HIS A 216 -3.86 -1.53 18.93
N SER A 217 -4.57 -1.96 19.98
CA SER A 217 -5.94 -1.51 20.28
C SER A 217 -5.93 -0.30 21.19
#